data_AF-A0A1I1S6B1-F1
#
_entry.id   AF-A0A1I1S6B1-F1
#
_cell.length_a   1.000
_cell.length_b   1.000
_cell.length_c   1.000
_cell.angle_alpha   90.00
_cell.angle_beta   90.00
_cell.angle_gamma   90.00
#
_symmetry.space_group_name_H-M   'P 1'
#
loop_
_entity.id
_entity.type
_entity.pdbx_description
1 polymer ?
#
loop_
_entity_poly.entity_id
_entity_poly.type
_entity_poly.pdbx_seq_one_letter_code
_entity_poly.pdbx_strand_id
1 'polypeptide(L)'
;MDPYKILGINENASEEDIKDKYQKIVEECTEKDEDGYSQGILKDVNIAYDILINGNLYKEVRSLIDKNNFLAAEAKLNVVDNRSSAEWNYLQGFIAVQKGWFDTGLKYLKTATEIEPNNIEYLNGLNTLQSKVMEFAANYAKKNIKPNSNNVNACGGGSGGGNGGMC
;
A
#
# COMPACT_ATOMS: atom_id res chain seq x y z
N MET A 1 -21.00 -15.05 1.92
CA MET A 1 -20.82 -15.58 0.55
C MET A 1 -19.70 -16.59 0.62
N ASP A 2 -19.91 -17.82 0.13
CA ASP A 2 -18.90 -18.88 0.18
C ASP A 2 -18.26 -19.01 -1.21
N PRO A 3 -17.00 -18.58 -1.39
CA PRO A 3 -16.37 -18.50 -2.70
C PRO A 3 -16.11 -19.89 -3.31
N TYR A 4 -15.89 -20.93 -2.50
CA TYR A 4 -15.69 -22.29 -3.00
C TYR A 4 -16.98 -22.86 -3.61
N LYS A 5 -18.12 -22.58 -2.98
CA LYS A 5 -19.44 -22.97 -3.51
C LYS A 5 -19.77 -22.27 -4.82
N ILE A 6 -19.35 -21.03 -4.99
CA ILE A 6 -19.61 -20.24 -6.22
C ILE A 6 -18.81 -20.80 -7.40
N LEU A 7 -17.54 -21.15 -7.19
CA LEU A 7 -16.73 -21.81 -8.21
C LEU A 7 -17.09 -23.30 -8.38
N GLY A 8 -17.85 -23.88 -7.45
CA GLY A 8 -18.25 -25.29 -7.47
C GLY A 8 -17.07 -26.24 -7.22
N ILE A 9 -16.16 -25.83 -6.33
CA ILE A 9 -14.93 -26.56 -5.99
C ILE A 9 -14.91 -26.94 -4.50
N ASN A 10 -14.01 -27.86 -4.13
CA ASN A 10 -13.77 -28.21 -2.74
C ASN A 10 -13.00 -27.09 -2.01
N GLU A 11 -13.22 -26.93 -0.71
CA GLU A 11 -12.49 -25.99 0.16
C GLU A 11 -10.96 -26.26 0.20
N ASN A 12 -10.53 -27.48 -0.14
CA ASN A 12 -9.13 -27.89 -0.23
C ASN A 12 -8.58 -27.90 -1.66
N ALA A 13 -9.30 -27.31 -2.63
CA ALA A 13 -8.85 -27.23 -4.01
C ALA A 13 -7.52 -26.45 -4.11
N SER A 14 -6.64 -26.87 -5.03
CA SER A 14 -5.38 -26.17 -5.26
C SER A 14 -5.61 -24.82 -5.97
N GLU A 15 -4.63 -23.93 -5.93
CA GLU A 15 -4.69 -22.66 -6.68
C GLU A 15 -4.85 -22.89 -8.19
N GLU A 16 -4.29 -23.97 -8.71
CA GLU A 16 -4.40 -24.37 -10.12
C GLU A 16 -5.84 -24.79 -10.44
N ASP A 17 -6.46 -25.62 -9.59
CA ASP A 17 -7.86 -26.02 -9.73
C ASP A 17 -8.81 -24.82 -9.69
N ILE A 18 -8.53 -23.85 -8.82
CA ILE A 18 -9.32 -22.61 -8.69
C ILE A 18 -9.24 -21.80 -10.00
N LYS A 19 -8.04 -21.65 -10.58
CA LYS A 19 -7.79 -20.91 -11.83
C LYS A 19 -8.44 -21.59 -13.03
N ASP A 20 -8.27 -22.90 -13.16
CA ASP A 20 -8.87 -23.68 -14.24
C ASP A 20 -10.39 -23.59 -14.21
N LYS A 21 -10.98 -23.68 -13.00
CA LYS A 21 -12.42 -23.62 -12.85
C LYS A 21 -12.98 -22.22 -13.13
N TYR A 22 -12.28 -21.18 -12.67
CA TYR A 22 -12.60 -19.79 -13.00
C TYR A 22 -12.60 -19.58 -14.51
N GLN A 23 -11.53 -19.95 -15.20
CA GLN A 23 -11.39 -19.78 -16.64
C GLN A 23 -12.52 -20.49 -17.39
N LYS A 24 -12.82 -21.73 -17.02
CA LYS A 24 -13.89 -22.51 -17.65
C LYS A 24 -15.27 -21.85 -17.51
N ILE A 25 -15.59 -21.26 -16.36
CA ILE A 25 -16.87 -20.58 -16.15
C ILE A 25 -16.92 -19.28 -16.96
N VAL A 26 -15.82 -18.52 -17.01
CA VAL A 26 -15.74 -17.30 -17.82
C VAL A 26 -15.94 -17.61 -19.31
N GLU A 27 -15.26 -18.63 -19.83
CA GLU A 27 -15.42 -19.10 -21.21
C GLU A 27 -16.88 -19.49 -21.49
N GLU A 28 -17.49 -20.30 -20.61
CA GLU A 28 -18.88 -20.72 -20.73
C GLU A 28 -19.87 -19.53 -20.68
N CYS A 29 -19.59 -18.51 -19.88
CA CYS A 29 -20.37 -17.27 -19.82
C CYS A 29 -20.23 -16.43 -21.10
N THR A 30 -19.04 -16.37 -21.70
CA THR A 30 -18.81 -15.60 -22.94
C THR A 30 -19.42 -16.23 -24.18
N GLU A 31 -19.57 -17.56 -24.21
CA GLU A 31 -20.15 -18.28 -25.34
C GLU A 31 -21.69 -18.26 -25.34
N LYS A 32 -22.34 -18.09 -24.18
CA LYS A 32 -23.79 -18.22 -24.00
C LYS A 32 -24.52 -16.88 -23.84
N ASP A 33 -23.88 -15.77 -24.20
CA ASP A 33 -24.31 -14.42 -23.84
C ASP A 33 -25.45 -13.85 -24.73
N GLU A 34 -26.50 -14.63 -24.96
CA GLU A 34 -27.71 -14.19 -25.68
C GLU A 34 -28.71 -13.44 -24.77
N ASP A 35 -28.73 -13.73 -23.45
CA ASP A 35 -29.83 -13.32 -22.54
C ASP A 35 -29.41 -12.41 -21.36
N GLY A 36 -28.13 -12.04 -21.23
CA GLY A 36 -27.61 -11.18 -20.15
C GLY A 36 -27.56 -11.81 -18.75
N TYR A 37 -28.00 -13.07 -18.60
CA TYR A 37 -27.93 -13.86 -17.36
C TYR A 37 -26.49 -14.05 -16.86
N SER A 38 -25.54 -14.13 -17.80
CA SER A 38 -24.12 -14.38 -17.52
C SER A 38 -23.46 -13.26 -16.71
N GLN A 39 -23.99 -12.03 -16.73
CA GLN A 39 -23.38 -10.92 -15.97
C GLN A 39 -23.40 -11.14 -14.44
N GLY A 40 -24.48 -11.73 -13.92
CA GLY A 40 -24.59 -12.03 -12.49
C GLY A 40 -23.60 -13.11 -12.05
N ILE A 41 -23.55 -14.20 -12.81
CA ILE A 41 -22.62 -15.32 -12.57
C ILE A 41 -21.18 -14.85 -12.67
N LEU A 42 -20.84 -14.10 -13.72
CA LEU A 42 -19.48 -13.60 -13.94
C LEU A 42 -19.04 -12.69 -12.78
N LYS A 43 -19.94 -11.84 -12.27
CA LYS A 43 -19.65 -11.00 -11.11
C LYS A 43 -19.34 -11.84 -9.87
N ASP A 44 -20.18 -12.83 -9.55
CA ASP A 44 -20.01 -13.67 -8.36
C ASP A 44 -18.73 -14.51 -8.45
N VAL A 45 -18.43 -15.04 -9.64
CA VAL A 45 -17.24 -15.83 -9.94
C VAL A 45 -15.96 -14.99 -9.83
N ASN A 46 -15.99 -13.74 -10.32
CA ASN A 46 -14.89 -12.79 -10.15
C ASN A 46 -14.64 -12.46 -8.67
N ILE A 47 -15.71 -12.25 -7.89
CA ILE A 47 -15.60 -12.03 -6.44
C ILE A 47 -15.01 -13.26 -5.74
N ALA A 48 -15.48 -14.46 -6.09
CA ALA A 48 -14.98 -15.70 -5.51
C ALA A 48 -13.49 -15.93 -5.81
N TYR A 49 -13.08 -15.70 -7.07
CA TYR A 49 -11.68 -15.78 -7.47
C TYR A 49 -10.80 -14.77 -6.73
N ASP A 50 -11.24 -13.51 -6.60
CA ASP A 50 -10.51 -12.48 -5.86
C ASP A 50 -10.31 -12.87 -4.39
N ILE A 51 -11.34 -13.38 -3.72
CA ILE A 51 -11.24 -13.82 -2.32
C ILE A 51 -10.28 -15.01 -2.17
N LEU A 52 -10.34 -15.99 -3.07
CA LEU A 52 -9.57 -17.23 -2.94
C LEU A 52 -8.13 -17.08 -3.39
N ILE A 53 -7.89 -16.51 -4.57
CA ILE A 53 -6.55 -16.37 -5.13
C ILE A 53 -5.89 -15.11 -4.56
N ASN A 54 -6.48 -13.94 -4.76
CA ASN A 54 -5.84 -12.69 -4.35
C ASN A 54 -5.75 -12.60 -2.81
N GLY A 55 -6.79 -13.05 -2.10
CA GLY A 55 -6.77 -13.11 -0.63
C GLY A 55 -5.66 -14.01 -0.06
N ASN A 56 -5.40 -15.19 -0.65
CA ASN A 56 -4.30 -16.05 -0.21
C ASN A 56 -2.94 -15.49 -0.58
N LEU A 57 -2.82 -14.91 -1.78
CA LEU A 57 -1.61 -14.24 -2.22
C LEU A 57 -1.24 -13.07 -1.30
N TYR A 58 -2.20 -12.21 -0.92
CA TYR A 58 -1.93 -11.10 0.00
C TYR A 58 -1.48 -11.56 1.38
N LYS A 59 -2.06 -12.65 1.91
CA LYS A 59 -1.58 -13.25 3.18
C LYS A 59 -0.14 -13.72 3.08
N GLU A 60 0.23 -14.35 1.98
CA GLU A 60 1.60 -14.81 1.78
C GLU A 60 2.57 -13.64 1.62
N VAL A 61 2.18 -12.60 0.88
CA VAL A 61 2.95 -11.36 0.72
C VAL A 61 3.17 -10.69 2.07
N ARG A 62 2.15 -10.60 2.93
CA ARG A 62 2.32 -10.10 4.31
C ARG A 62 3.34 -10.94 5.08
N SER A 63 3.27 -12.26 5.01
CA SER A 63 4.27 -13.14 5.65
C SER A 63 5.69 -12.92 5.11
N LEU A 64 5.84 -12.64 3.83
CA LEU A 64 7.14 -12.34 3.22
C LEU A 64 7.68 -10.97 3.67
N ILE A 65 6.80 -9.97 3.81
CA ILE A 65 7.13 -8.65 4.36
C ILE A 65 7.60 -8.79 5.82
N ASP A 66 6.91 -9.58 6.64
CA ASP A 66 7.29 -9.83 8.03
C ASP A 66 8.68 -10.48 8.16
N LYS A 67 9.05 -11.30 7.16
CA LYS A 67 10.37 -11.95 7.04
C LYS A 67 11.43 -11.03 6.42
N ASN A 68 11.11 -9.77 6.13
CA ASN A 68 11.94 -8.81 5.39
C ASN A 68 12.34 -9.29 3.98
N ASN A 69 11.60 -10.24 3.39
CA ASN A 69 11.85 -10.73 2.04
C ASN A 69 11.01 -9.93 1.01
N PHE A 70 11.38 -8.67 0.82
CA PHE A 70 10.67 -7.75 -0.06
C PHE A 70 10.75 -8.11 -1.54
N LEU A 71 11.83 -8.79 -1.95
CA LEU A 71 12.01 -9.22 -3.34
C LEU A 71 10.98 -10.30 -3.72
N ALA A 72 10.81 -11.32 -2.88
CA ALA A 72 9.81 -12.35 -3.11
C ALA A 72 8.38 -11.80 -2.97
N ALA A 73 8.16 -10.89 -2.01
CA ALA A 73 6.88 -10.22 -1.82
C ALA A 73 6.45 -9.44 -3.08
N GLU A 74 7.37 -8.67 -3.67
CA GLU A 74 7.12 -7.94 -4.90
C GLU A 74 6.88 -8.86 -6.09
N ALA A 75 7.69 -9.91 -6.24
CA ALA A 75 7.51 -10.88 -7.32
C ALA A 75 6.11 -11.49 -7.30
N LYS A 76 5.58 -11.84 -6.12
CA LYS A 76 4.22 -12.35 -5.97
C LYS A 76 3.15 -11.28 -6.26
N LEU A 77 3.31 -10.07 -5.75
CA LEU A 77 2.37 -8.99 -6.04
C LEU A 77 2.32 -8.60 -7.52
N ASN A 78 3.42 -8.77 -8.27
CA ASN A 78 3.46 -8.46 -9.70
C ASN A 78 2.61 -9.42 -10.55
N VAL A 79 2.34 -10.62 -10.03
CA VAL A 79 1.47 -11.64 -10.65
C VAL A 79 0.00 -11.29 -10.47
N VAL A 80 -0.36 -10.43 -9.51
CA VAL A 80 -1.75 -10.04 -9.28
C VAL A 80 -2.26 -9.19 -10.43
N ASP A 81 -3.38 -9.63 -11.02
CA ASP A 81 -4.06 -8.92 -12.10
C ASP A 81 -4.75 -7.63 -11.59
N ASN A 82 -5.35 -7.69 -10.40
CA ASN A 82 -6.06 -6.56 -9.79
C ASN A 82 -5.15 -5.61 -9.01
N ARG A 83 -4.36 -4.82 -9.73
CA ARG A 83 -3.48 -3.77 -9.15
C ARG A 83 -4.24 -2.55 -8.63
N SER A 84 -5.55 -2.49 -8.86
CA SER A 84 -6.42 -1.44 -8.37
C SER A 84 -7.03 -1.75 -7.00
N SER A 85 -6.76 -2.94 -6.43
CA SER A 85 -7.24 -3.29 -5.10
C SER A 85 -6.57 -2.45 -4.01
N ALA A 86 -7.33 -2.09 -2.97
CA ALA A 86 -6.80 -1.33 -1.83
C ALA A 86 -5.65 -2.08 -1.14
N GLU A 87 -5.78 -3.41 -0.98
CA GLU A 87 -4.78 -4.25 -0.32
C GLU A 87 -3.49 -4.37 -1.14
N TRP A 88 -3.60 -4.49 -2.47
CA TRP A 88 -2.43 -4.46 -3.36
C TRP A 88 -1.67 -3.14 -3.23
N ASN A 89 -2.40 -2.01 -3.28
CA ASN A 89 -1.82 -0.68 -3.14
C ASN A 89 -1.17 -0.50 -1.76
N TYR A 90 -1.80 -1.00 -0.69
CA TYR A 90 -1.22 -1.00 0.64
C TYR A 90 0.12 -1.73 0.66
N LEU A 91 0.15 -3.00 0.26
CA LEU A 91 1.35 -3.85 0.32
C LEU A 91 2.48 -3.33 -0.58
N GLN A 92 2.16 -2.86 -1.79
CA GLN A 92 3.13 -2.20 -2.68
C GLN A 92 3.68 -0.91 -2.08
N GLY A 93 2.83 -0.13 -1.43
CA GLY A 93 3.25 1.06 -0.69
C GLY A 93 4.32 0.73 0.35
N PHE A 94 4.11 -0.31 1.16
CA PHE A 94 5.10 -0.76 2.15
C PHE A 94 6.41 -1.22 1.51
N ILE A 95 6.35 -2.02 0.44
CA ILE A 95 7.54 -2.49 -0.26
C ILE A 95 8.33 -1.33 -0.87
N ALA A 96 7.65 -0.36 -1.49
CA ALA A 96 8.29 0.82 -2.06
C ALA A 96 9.04 1.65 -1.01
N VAL A 97 8.46 1.80 0.19
CA VAL A 97 9.09 2.49 1.31
C VAL A 97 10.35 1.77 1.78
N GLN A 98 10.31 0.44 1.88
CA GLN A 98 11.48 -0.35 2.28
C GLN A 98 12.62 -0.25 1.28
N LYS A 99 12.31 0.03 0.01
CA LYS A 99 13.29 0.33 -1.05
C LYS A 99 13.80 1.78 -1.03
N GLY A 100 13.23 2.65 -0.19
CA GLY A 100 13.55 4.07 -0.13
C GLY A 100 12.76 4.95 -1.12
N TRP A 101 11.75 4.40 -1.79
CA TRP A 101 10.87 5.14 -2.70
C TRP A 101 9.67 5.70 -1.93
N PHE A 102 9.94 6.70 -1.10
CA PHE A 102 8.95 7.26 -0.19
C PHE A 102 7.77 7.94 -0.89
N ASP A 103 8.04 8.71 -1.97
CA ASP A 103 6.98 9.41 -2.72
C ASP A 103 6.00 8.41 -3.37
N THR A 104 6.55 7.38 -4.01
CA THR A 104 5.78 6.29 -4.61
C THR A 104 5.01 5.52 -3.54
N GLY A 105 5.65 5.20 -2.42
CA GLY A 105 5.02 4.51 -1.30
C GLY A 105 3.85 5.29 -0.71
N LEU A 106 4.00 6.60 -0.50
CA LEU A 106 2.94 7.47 -0.01
C LEU A 106 1.76 7.55 -0.98
N LYS A 107 2.03 7.65 -2.29
CA LYS A 107 0.97 7.65 -3.31
C LYS A 107 0.13 6.38 -3.22
N TYR A 108 0.77 5.22 -3.16
CA TYR A 108 0.08 3.94 -3.06
C TYR A 108 -0.73 3.80 -1.77
N LEU A 109 -0.15 4.15 -0.60
CA LEU A 109 -0.90 4.11 0.65
C LEU A 109 -2.09 5.06 0.66
N LYS A 110 -1.95 6.25 0.05
CA LYS A 110 -3.06 7.20 -0.09
C LYS A 110 -4.18 6.61 -0.93
N THR A 111 -3.87 6.02 -2.09
CA THR A 111 -4.86 5.34 -2.93
C THR A 111 -5.56 4.21 -2.18
N ALA A 112 -4.82 3.41 -1.38
CA ALA A 112 -5.44 2.37 -0.55
C ALA A 112 -6.47 2.94 0.45
N THR A 113 -6.14 4.05 1.12
CA THR A 113 -7.08 4.74 2.04
C THR A 113 -8.25 5.43 1.33
N GLU A 114 -8.07 5.84 0.07
CA GLU A 114 -9.15 6.43 -0.75
C GLU A 114 -10.15 5.35 -1.20
N ILE A 115 -9.68 4.13 -1.50
CA ILE A 115 -10.53 3.00 -1.88
C ILE A 115 -11.26 2.44 -0.65
N GLU A 116 -10.55 2.25 0.47
CA GLU A 116 -11.11 1.72 1.72
C GLU A 116 -10.92 2.70 2.89
N PRO A 117 -11.76 3.75 2.99
CA PRO A 117 -11.62 4.77 4.05
C PRO A 117 -11.94 4.24 5.45
N ASN A 118 -12.67 3.12 5.55
CA ASN A 118 -13.05 2.52 6.83
C ASN A 118 -11.97 1.59 7.39
N ASN A 119 -10.87 1.35 6.64
CA ASN A 119 -9.81 0.44 7.06
C ASN A 119 -8.79 1.16 7.96
N ILE A 120 -8.85 0.89 9.26
CA ILE A 120 -8.00 1.51 10.28
C ILE A 120 -6.52 1.12 10.10
N GLU A 121 -6.24 -0.09 9.61
CA GLU A 121 -4.86 -0.55 9.33
C GLU A 121 -4.19 0.35 8.28
N TYR A 122 -4.93 0.70 7.23
CA TYR A 122 -4.40 1.51 6.13
C TYR A 122 -4.17 2.95 6.56
N LEU A 123 -5.11 3.52 7.32
CA LEU A 123 -4.98 4.86 7.90
C LEU A 123 -3.77 4.96 8.84
N ASN A 124 -3.60 3.97 9.73
CA ASN A 124 -2.45 3.93 10.64
C ASN A 124 -1.14 3.77 9.89
N GLY A 125 -1.11 2.92 8.85
CA GLY A 125 0.05 2.74 7.99
C GLY A 125 0.46 4.04 7.29
N LEU A 126 -0.51 4.76 6.71
CA LEU A 126 -0.29 6.04 6.05
C LEU A 126 0.26 7.09 7.02
N ASN A 127 -0.35 7.26 8.20
CA ASN A 127 0.08 8.22 9.21
C ASN A 127 1.51 7.93 9.73
N THR A 128 1.79 6.65 9.96
CA THR A 128 3.13 6.19 10.37
C THR A 128 4.15 6.50 9.28
N LEU A 129 3.81 6.24 8.01
CA LEU A 129 4.70 6.50 6.90
C LEU A 129 4.97 8.00 6.72
N GLN A 130 3.93 8.84 6.69
CA GLN A 130 4.07 10.28 6.55
C GLN A 130 5.01 10.86 7.61
N SER A 131 4.88 10.41 8.85
CA SER A 131 5.77 10.83 9.95
C SER A 131 7.22 10.45 9.69
N LYS A 132 7.48 9.21 9.25
CA LYS A 132 8.82 8.74 8.90
C LYS A 132 9.43 9.51 7.73
N VAL A 133 8.65 9.80 6.68
CA VAL A 133 9.12 10.57 5.52
C VAL A 133 9.53 11.98 5.93
N MET A 134 8.74 12.65 6.79
CA MET A 134 9.09 13.97 7.33
C MET A 134 10.37 13.92 8.17
N GLU A 135 10.55 12.88 8.98
CA GLU A 135 11.78 12.68 9.77
C GLU A 135 13.01 12.50 8.87
N PHE A 136 12.91 11.66 7.84
CA PHE A 136 13.99 11.48 6.87
C PHE A 136 14.33 12.82 6.19
N ALA A 137 13.34 13.54 5.68
CA ALA A 137 13.54 14.85 5.05
C ALA A 137 14.21 15.86 6.00
N ALA A 138 13.81 15.92 7.27
CA ALA A 138 14.41 16.77 8.28
C ALA A 138 15.87 16.39 8.58
N ASN A 139 16.17 15.09 8.63
CA ASN A 139 17.53 14.59 8.83
C ASN A 139 18.43 14.89 7.62
N TYR A 140 17.92 14.77 6.39
CA TYR A 140 18.62 15.21 5.18
C TYR A 140 18.87 16.73 5.17
N ALA A 141 17.91 17.54 5.61
CA ALA A 141 18.09 18.99 5.74
C ALA A 141 19.19 19.35 6.75
N LYS A 142 19.20 18.71 7.92
CA LYS A 142 20.23 18.92 8.96
C LYS A 142 21.64 18.53 8.50
N LYS A 143 21.79 17.47 7.71
CA LYS A 143 23.09 16.99 7.24
C LYS A 143 23.76 17.94 6.22
N ASN A 144 22.97 18.79 5.56
CA ASN A 144 23.47 19.86 4.67
C ASN A 144 23.70 21.20 5.38
N ILE A 145 23.31 21.32 6.65
CA ILE A 145 23.73 22.44 7.50
C ILE A 145 25.13 22.09 8.00
N LYS A 146 26.16 22.53 7.29
CA LYS A 146 27.48 22.69 7.91
C LYS A 146 27.26 23.54 9.17
N PRO A 147 27.66 23.11 10.37
CA PRO A 147 27.80 24.06 11.45
C PRO A 147 28.87 25.04 10.97
N ASN A 148 28.45 26.21 10.49
CA ASN A 148 29.37 27.32 10.36
C ASN A 148 29.68 27.72 11.81
N SER A 149 30.72 27.11 12.36
CA SER A 149 31.30 27.45 13.66
C SER A 149 32.01 28.80 13.58
N ASN A 150 31.29 29.85 13.18
CA ASN A 150 31.77 31.23 13.06
C ASN A 150 30.69 32.28 13.34
N ASN A 151 29.67 31.98 14.15
CA ASN A 151 28.95 33.06 14.83
C ASN A 151 28.34 32.60 16.16
N VAL A 152 29.22 32.41 17.14
CA VAL A 152 28.85 32.49 18.55
C VAL A 152 28.64 33.97 18.90
N ASN A 153 27.46 34.54 18.62
CA ASN A 153 26.89 35.55 19.52
C ASN A 153 25.41 35.83 19.23
N ALA A 154 24.52 35.11 19.92
CA ALA A 154 23.12 35.53 20.03
C ALA A 154 22.47 34.99 21.31
N CYS A 155 23.18 35.07 22.44
CA CYS A 155 22.57 35.02 23.75
C CYS A 155 23.56 35.52 24.81
N GLY A 156 23.29 36.65 25.44
CA GLY A 156 24.06 37.16 26.57
C GLY A 156 24.18 38.68 26.56
N GLY A 157 23.37 39.33 27.39
CA GLY A 157 23.26 40.78 27.43
C GLY A 157 24.43 41.51 28.08
N GLY A 158 24.25 42.83 28.17
CA GLY A 158 24.97 43.69 29.12
C GLY A 158 25.74 44.86 28.49
N SER A 159 25.32 46.06 28.89
CA SER A 159 26.13 47.29 29.06
C SER A 159 26.30 48.30 27.91
N GLY A 160 26.04 49.57 28.29
CA GLY A 160 26.53 50.81 27.68
C GLY A 160 25.46 51.51 26.85
N GLY A 161 24.74 52.53 27.31
CA GLY A 161 25.21 53.72 28.01
C GLY A 161 25.53 54.80 26.98
N GLY A 162 24.67 55.81 26.82
CA GLY A 162 25.05 57.04 26.11
C GLY A 162 23.99 57.71 25.22
N ASN A 163 23.26 58.63 25.84
CA ASN A 163 22.98 59.99 25.37
C ASN A 163 21.95 60.24 24.24
N GLY A 164 20.90 60.97 24.62
CA GLY A 164 19.93 61.59 23.73
C GLY A 164 18.87 62.38 24.51
N GLY A 165 19.27 63.46 25.19
CA GLY A 165 18.34 64.54 25.60
C GLY A 165 17.76 65.24 24.36
N MET A 166 16.74 66.09 24.41
CA MET A 166 16.13 66.87 25.48
C MET A 166 14.84 67.51 24.90
N CYS A 167 13.91 67.85 25.79
CA CYS A 167 12.81 68.84 25.67
C CYS A 167 11.60 68.49 24.80
#